data_AF-A0A954V7B9-F1
#
_entry.id   AF-A0A954V7B9-F1
#
_cell.length_a   1.000
_cell.length_b   1.000
_cell.length_c   1.000
_cell.angle_alpha   90.00
_cell.angle_beta   90.00
_cell.angle_gamma   90.00
#
_symmetry.space_group_name_H-M   'P 1'
#
loop_
_entity.id
_entity.type
_entity.pdbx_description
1 polymer ?
#
loop_
_entity_poly.entity_id
_entity_poly.type
_entity_poly.pdbx_seq_one_letter_code
_entity_poly.pdbx_strand_id
1 'polypeptide(L)'
;MSNMIRQSVLLTIRPILAFAPILLGVAASDVGTAQTLATVNRKQVASTEEDVILSDSQVRPRYDFTPSDQLLLDEIQRGCFEYLWREVGSPVPLAKDRRKTRVSSIAAVGFQLSALPIGVQRGWITRDQGVARATEVLRGLLERADNKKFGVYLHFVDLNTGGHTTAAPEVFAGTVDHALLVCGAIPAASFFGGEVAELVDRMILETKWSKYVNSRGHVSFGWRPEDKAT
;
A
#
# COMPACT_ATOMS: atom_id res chain seq x y z
N MET A 1 -21.70 -23.67 30.17
CA MET A 1 -22.61 -22.83 29.36
C MET A 1 -21.78 -22.24 28.22
N SER A 2 -21.84 -22.86 27.05
CA SER A 2 -21.03 -22.50 25.86
C SER A 2 -21.96 -22.00 24.74
N ASN A 3 -21.38 -21.43 23.68
CA ASN A 3 -22.03 -20.85 22.49
C ASN A 3 -22.73 -19.49 22.67
N MET A 4 -21.94 -18.42 22.56
CA MET A 4 -22.20 -17.11 21.95
C MET A 4 -20.87 -16.35 22.11
N ILE A 5 -20.05 -16.09 21.09
CA ILE A 5 -20.32 -15.23 19.93
C ILE A 5 -19.49 -15.72 18.73
N ARG A 6 -20.13 -16.03 17.60
CA ARG A 6 -19.52 -16.05 16.26
C ARG A 6 -20.52 -15.47 15.26
N GLN A 7 -20.38 -14.17 14.99
CA GLN A 7 -20.94 -13.48 13.82
C GLN A 7 -19.75 -12.72 13.21
N SER A 8 -19.19 -13.16 12.08
CA SER A 8 -19.75 -13.01 10.73
C SER A 8 -19.81 -11.54 10.30
N VAL A 9 -18.65 -10.89 10.20
CA VAL A 9 -18.50 -9.58 9.56
C VAL A 9 -17.93 -9.82 8.15
N LEU A 10 -18.81 -9.93 7.14
CA LEU A 10 -18.40 -9.78 5.75
C LEU A 10 -18.26 -8.28 5.44
N LEU A 11 -17.03 -7.78 5.36
CA LEU A 11 -16.78 -6.47 4.73
C LEU A 11 -17.09 -6.59 3.23
N THR A 12 -18.23 -6.04 2.80
CA THR A 12 -18.56 -5.92 1.38
C THR A 12 -17.96 -4.62 0.84
N ILE A 13 -16.81 -4.70 0.18
CA ILE A 13 -16.25 -3.57 -0.57
C ILE A 13 -17.16 -3.33 -1.79
N ARG A 14 -17.94 -2.25 -1.76
CA ARG A 14 -18.70 -1.78 -2.93
C ARG A 14 -17.81 -0.86 -3.78
N PRO A 15 -17.57 -1.18 -5.06
CA PRO A 15 -16.89 -0.25 -5.97
C PRO A 15 -17.80 0.94 -6.29
N ILE A 16 -17.22 2.14 -6.32
CA ILE A 16 -17.92 3.37 -6.70
C ILE A 16 -18.06 3.40 -8.23
N LEU A 17 -19.29 3.49 -8.72
CA LEU A 17 -19.60 3.70 -10.14
C LEU A 17 -20.47 4.96 -10.28
N ALA A 18 -19.89 6.02 -10.83
CA ALA A 18 -20.62 7.21 -11.24
C ALA A 18 -19.91 7.88 -12.44
N PHE A 19 -20.29 7.47 -13.65
CA PHE A 19 -20.07 8.26 -14.87
C PHE A 19 -21.44 8.47 -15.51
N ALA A 20 -21.89 9.73 -15.58
CA ALA A 20 -23.15 10.11 -16.20
C ALA A 20 -22.91 10.58 -17.65
N PRO A 21 -23.66 10.07 -18.65
CA PRO A 21 -23.60 10.60 -20.00
C PRO A 21 -24.54 11.80 -20.16
N ILE A 22 -24.05 12.89 -20.75
CA ILE A 22 -24.87 14.01 -21.25
C ILE A 22 -25.17 13.75 -22.73
N LEU A 23 -26.42 13.93 -23.18
CA LEU A 23 -26.86 13.51 -24.52
C LEU A 23 -27.88 14.48 -25.15
N LEU A 24 -27.39 15.29 -26.10
CA LEU A 24 -28.07 16.04 -27.19
C LEU A 24 -27.02 16.08 -28.34
N GLY A 25 -27.25 15.88 -29.64
CA GLY A 25 -28.42 16.08 -30.51
C GLY A 25 -28.24 17.38 -31.33
N VAL A 26 -28.24 17.45 -32.66
CA VAL A 26 -28.54 16.51 -33.78
C VAL A 26 -27.75 16.98 -35.05
N ALA A 27 -27.18 16.12 -35.91
CA ALA A 27 -27.68 15.82 -37.28
C ALA A 27 -26.74 14.84 -38.05
N ALA A 28 -27.24 14.23 -39.14
CA ALA A 28 -26.57 13.16 -39.88
C ALA A 28 -26.06 13.57 -41.28
N SER A 29 -24.91 13.02 -41.69
CA SER A 29 -24.60 12.65 -43.08
C SER A 29 -23.44 11.64 -43.13
N ASP A 30 -23.47 10.79 -44.16
CA ASP A 30 -22.40 9.94 -44.70
C ASP A 30 -21.93 8.68 -43.93
N VAL A 31 -22.64 7.61 -44.28
CA VAL A 31 -22.27 6.19 -44.34
C VAL A 31 -20.77 5.88 -44.42
N GLY A 32 -20.24 5.19 -43.39
CA GLY A 32 -18.94 4.52 -43.47
C GLY A 32 -18.41 4.01 -42.12
N THR A 33 -18.21 2.70 -41.98
CA THR A 33 -17.45 2.05 -40.88
C THR A 33 -17.90 2.32 -39.43
N ALA A 34 -19.18 2.12 -39.12
CA ALA A 34 -19.60 1.78 -37.77
C ALA A 34 -19.28 0.30 -37.47
N GLN A 35 -18.07 -0.01 -37.00
CA GLN A 35 -17.76 -1.35 -36.50
C GLN A 35 -18.49 -1.59 -35.18
N THR A 36 -19.34 -2.62 -35.18
CA THR A 36 -20.15 -3.08 -34.06
C THR A 36 -19.34 -3.18 -32.77
N LEU A 37 -19.71 -2.38 -31.76
CA LEU A 37 -19.34 -2.65 -30.37
C LEU A 37 -20.04 -3.94 -29.93
N ALA A 38 -19.40 -5.07 -30.19
CA ALA A 38 -19.85 -6.36 -29.74
C ALA A 38 -19.86 -6.35 -28.21
N THR A 39 -21.05 -6.46 -27.62
CA THR A 39 -21.21 -6.74 -26.19
C THR A 39 -20.41 -8.00 -25.86
N VAL A 40 -19.28 -7.83 -25.17
CA VAL A 40 -18.47 -8.97 -24.72
C VAL A 40 -19.32 -9.78 -23.75
N ASN A 41 -19.83 -10.91 -24.24
CA ASN A 41 -20.62 -11.84 -23.46
C ASN A 41 -19.71 -12.42 -22.39
N ARG A 42 -19.79 -11.89 -21.16
CA ARG A 42 -18.91 -12.20 -20.03
C ARG A 42 -18.88 -13.68 -19.63
N LYS A 43 -19.77 -14.51 -20.19
CA LYS A 43 -19.80 -15.98 -20.04
C LYS A 43 -18.88 -16.75 -21.00
N GLN A 44 -18.17 -16.09 -21.92
CA GLN A 44 -17.41 -16.77 -22.99
C GLN A 44 -15.89 -16.52 -22.97
N VAL A 45 -15.35 -15.93 -21.90
CA VAL A 45 -13.93 -16.02 -21.54
C VAL A 45 -13.78 -16.97 -20.35
N ALA A 46 -14.24 -18.20 -20.55
CA ALA A 46 -13.85 -19.33 -19.71
C ALA A 46 -12.64 -20.01 -20.40
N SER A 47 -11.52 -19.30 -20.44
CA SER A 47 -10.26 -19.84 -20.93
C SER A 47 -9.73 -20.88 -19.95
N THR A 48 -9.16 -21.95 -20.50
CA THR A 48 -8.61 -23.10 -19.78
C THR A 48 -7.25 -22.77 -19.14
N GLU A 49 -7.26 -21.79 -18.23
CA GLU A 49 -6.14 -21.54 -17.33
C GLU A 49 -6.51 -22.18 -15.98
N GLU A 50 -5.88 -23.31 -15.64
CA GLU A 50 -5.80 -23.71 -14.24
C GLU A 50 -5.06 -22.60 -13.50
N ASP A 51 -5.74 -21.93 -12.57
CA ASP A 51 -5.08 -21.01 -11.66
C ASP A 51 -4.10 -21.83 -10.80
N VAL A 52 -2.82 -21.74 -11.14
CA VAL A 52 -1.72 -22.48 -10.48
C VAL A 52 -1.64 -22.15 -8.98
N ILE A 53 -2.22 -21.02 -8.54
CA ILE A 53 -2.31 -20.60 -7.14
C ILE A 53 -3.64 -21.06 -6.51
N LEU A 54 -4.71 -21.15 -7.28
CA LEU A 54 -6.06 -21.53 -6.82
C LEU A 54 -6.56 -22.82 -7.50
N SER A 55 -5.89 -23.95 -7.22
CA SER A 55 -6.47 -25.26 -7.51
C SER A 55 -7.62 -25.59 -6.54
N ASP A 56 -8.86 -25.52 -7.02
CA ASP A 56 -10.07 -25.96 -6.29
C ASP A 56 -10.02 -27.45 -5.87
N SER A 57 -9.13 -28.23 -6.47
CA SER A 57 -8.89 -29.65 -6.18
C SER A 57 -8.03 -29.90 -4.93
N GLN A 58 -7.29 -28.90 -4.42
CA GLN A 58 -6.51 -29.07 -3.20
C GLN A 58 -7.33 -28.73 -1.95
N VAL A 59 -7.68 -29.77 -1.18
CA VAL A 59 -8.14 -29.61 0.20
C VAL A 59 -7.00 -29.00 1.01
N ARG A 60 -7.01 -27.67 1.15
CA ARG A 60 -6.04 -26.95 1.97
C ARG A 60 -6.06 -27.55 3.37
N PRO A 61 -4.92 -28.00 3.94
CA PRO A 61 -4.90 -28.55 5.28
C PRO A 61 -5.40 -27.49 6.25
N ARG A 62 -6.55 -27.75 6.86
CA ARG A 62 -7.16 -26.85 7.83
C ARG A 62 -6.36 -26.93 9.11
N TYR A 63 -5.40 -26.02 9.27
CA TYR A 63 -4.63 -25.89 10.50
C TYR A 63 -5.59 -25.50 11.63
N ASP A 64 -5.79 -26.42 12.57
CA ASP A 64 -6.60 -26.18 13.76
C ASP A 64 -5.67 -25.70 14.88
N PHE A 65 -5.55 -24.39 15.02
CA PHE A 65 -4.67 -23.78 16.01
C PHE A 65 -5.17 -24.12 17.42
N THR A 66 -4.33 -24.79 18.21
CA THR A 66 -4.62 -25.04 19.61
C THR A 66 -4.63 -23.71 20.38
N PRO A 67 -5.21 -23.66 21.59
CA PRO A 67 -5.09 -22.48 22.45
C PRO A 67 -3.64 -22.04 22.70
N SER A 68 -2.69 -22.98 22.71
CA SER A 68 -1.26 -22.67 22.85
C SER A 68 -0.68 -22.02 21.60
N ASP A 69 -1.05 -22.50 20.40
CA ASP A 69 -0.61 -21.89 19.14
C ASP A 69 -1.19 -20.48 18.99
N GLN A 70 -2.44 -20.28 19.41
CA GLN A 70 -3.10 -18.98 19.35
C GLN A 70 -2.43 -17.94 20.26
N LEU A 71 -1.94 -18.35 21.44
CA LEU A 71 -1.15 -17.51 22.34
C LEU A 71 0.23 -17.18 21.74
N LEU A 72 0.94 -18.19 21.22
CA LEU A 72 2.23 -18.01 20.55
C LEU A 72 2.13 -17.06 19.35
N LEU A 73 1.07 -17.19 18.55
CA LEU A 73 0.81 -16.30 17.42
C LEU A 73 0.48 -14.87 17.86
N ASP A 74 -0.27 -14.66 18.93
CA ASP A 74 -0.52 -13.30 19.45
C ASP A 74 0.76 -12.66 20.00
N GLU A 75 1.60 -13.42 20.72
CA GLU A 75 2.89 -12.96 21.22
C GLU A 75 3.84 -12.56 20.06
N ILE A 76 3.97 -13.39 19.03
CA ILE A 76 4.78 -13.09 17.84
C ILE A 76 4.23 -11.86 17.11
N GLN A 77 2.93 -11.79 16.87
CA GLN A 77 2.30 -10.66 16.17
C GLN A 77 2.47 -9.35 16.96
N ARG A 78 2.32 -9.40 18.29
CA ARG A 78 2.57 -8.26 19.17
C ARG A 78 4.04 -7.85 19.18
N GLY A 79 4.97 -8.80 19.20
CA GLY A 79 6.41 -8.54 19.12
C GLY A 79 6.79 -7.82 17.82
N CYS A 80 6.24 -8.24 16.68
CA CYS A 80 6.42 -7.56 15.39
C CYS A 80 5.82 -6.14 15.40
N PHE A 81 4.63 -5.96 15.96
CA PHE A 81 4.01 -4.63 16.11
C PHE A 81 4.84 -3.71 17.00
N GLU A 82 5.32 -4.19 18.16
CA GLU A 82 6.09 -3.38 19.11
C GLU A 82 7.42 -2.90 18.52
N TYR A 83 8.03 -3.64 17.58
CA TYR A 83 9.16 -3.13 16.79
C TYR A 83 8.75 -1.91 15.95
N LEU A 84 7.71 -2.03 15.12
CA LEU A 84 7.21 -0.95 14.25
C LEU A 84 6.64 0.25 15.03
N TRP A 85 6.20 0.01 16.27
CA TRP A 85 5.65 1.01 17.17
C TRP A 85 6.72 1.77 17.98
N ARG A 86 7.76 1.08 18.47
CA ARG A 86 8.79 1.65 19.38
C ARG A 86 10.15 1.91 18.76
N GLU A 87 10.60 1.08 17.82
CA GLU A 87 11.93 1.21 17.20
C GLU A 87 11.86 2.23 16.04
N VAL A 88 11.55 3.47 16.41
CA VAL A 88 11.27 4.58 15.49
C VAL A 88 12.24 5.76 15.68
N GLY A 89 12.20 6.72 14.74
CA GLY A 89 12.89 8.01 14.85
C GLY A 89 12.22 9.02 15.78
N SER A 90 12.86 10.19 15.91
CA SER A 90 12.30 11.37 16.57
C SER A 90 12.97 12.65 16.02
N PRO A 91 12.23 13.72 15.66
CA PRO A 91 10.80 13.90 15.88
C PRO A 91 9.89 13.13 14.93
N VAL A 92 10.34 12.76 13.71
CA VAL A 92 9.51 11.95 12.80
C VAL A 92 9.60 10.46 13.19
N PRO A 93 8.48 9.79 13.51
CA PRO A 93 8.50 8.44 14.07
C PRO A 93 8.54 7.34 12.99
N LEU A 94 9.46 7.44 12.03
CA LEU A 94 9.66 6.41 10.99
C LEU A 94 10.27 5.14 11.59
N ALA A 95 9.78 3.96 11.19
CA ALA A 95 10.35 2.68 11.64
C ALA A 95 11.79 2.48 11.15
N LYS A 96 12.67 1.97 12.03
CA LYS A 96 14.04 1.62 11.69
C LYS A 96 14.10 0.46 10.70
N ASP A 97 14.92 0.61 9.65
CA ASP A 97 15.27 -0.46 8.72
C ASP A 97 15.82 -1.71 9.43
N ARG A 98 16.65 -1.51 10.45
CA ARG A 98 17.20 -2.56 11.32
C ARG A 98 17.55 -1.97 12.69
N ARG A 99 17.55 -2.80 13.74
CA ARG A 99 17.70 -2.35 15.14
C ARG A 99 18.86 -1.36 15.42
N LYS A 100 20.01 -1.53 14.75
CA LYS A 100 21.16 -0.61 14.83
C LYS A 100 21.34 0.15 13.51
N THR A 101 20.61 1.25 13.35
CA THR A 101 20.67 2.10 12.15
C THR A 101 20.35 3.57 12.46
N ARG A 102 20.59 4.45 11.50
CA ARG A 102 20.11 5.85 11.45
C ARG A 102 19.22 6.13 10.24
N VAL A 103 18.84 5.10 9.48
CA VAL A 103 17.97 5.23 8.31
C VAL A 103 16.68 4.42 8.47
N SER A 104 15.60 4.92 7.88
CA SER A 104 14.39 4.17 7.64
C SER A 104 14.38 3.72 6.17
N SER A 105 14.02 2.47 5.90
CA SER A 105 13.67 2.04 4.55
C SER A 105 12.19 2.30 4.30
N ILE A 106 11.83 2.87 3.16
CA ILE A 106 10.43 3.29 2.93
C ILE A 106 9.48 2.09 2.79
N ALA A 107 9.99 0.90 2.46
CA ALA A 107 9.26 -0.37 2.59
C ALA A 107 8.91 -0.70 4.07
N ALA A 108 9.84 -0.46 5.02
CA ALA A 108 9.58 -0.63 6.45
C ALA A 108 8.55 0.40 6.96
N VAL A 109 8.51 1.60 6.39
CA VAL A 109 7.42 2.58 6.65
C VAL A 109 6.07 2.07 6.13
N GLY A 110 6.04 1.40 4.97
CA GLY A 110 4.85 0.69 4.49
C GLY A 110 4.34 -0.34 5.50
N PHE A 111 5.22 -1.22 5.98
CA PHE A 111 4.87 -2.20 7.02
C PHE A 111 4.46 -1.53 8.34
N GLN A 112 5.07 -0.41 8.71
CA GLN A 112 4.67 0.38 9.87
C GLN A 112 3.23 0.88 9.74
N LEU A 113 2.87 1.49 8.60
CA LEU A 113 1.53 2.04 8.37
C LEU A 113 0.45 0.94 8.39
N SER A 114 0.70 -0.22 7.78
CA SER A 114 -0.25 -1.34 7.80
C SER A 114 -0.38 -2.02 9.16
N ALA A 115 0.64 -1.93 10.02
CA ALA A 115 0.58 -2.42 11.39
C ALA A 115 -0.29 -1.56 12.32
N LEU A 116 -0.55 -0.28 12.00
CA LEU A 116 -1.33 0.62 12.85
C LEU A 116 -2.81 0.19 12.96
N PRO A 117 -3.57 -0.09 11.88
CA PRO A 117 -4.92 -0.66 11.98
C PRO A 117 -4.95 -1.98 12.77
N ILE A 118 -3.95 -2.84 12.60
CA ILE A 118 -3.85 -4.14 13.30
C ILE A 118 -3.71 -3.90 14.81
N GLY A 119 -2.81 -2.99 15.23
CA GLY A 119 -2.62 -2.62 16.63
C GLY A 119 -3.88 -2.04 17.28
N VAL A 120 -4.69 -1.28 16.53
CA VAL A 120 -5.99 -0.79 17.01
C VAL A 120 -7.00 -1.93 17.14
N GLN A 121 -7.13 -2.80 16.13
CA GLN A 121 -8.04 -3.95 16.16
C GLN A 121 -7.70 -4.97 17.25
N ARG A 122 -6.41 -5.10 17.61
CA ARG A 122 -5.92 -5.94 18.71
C ARG A 122 -5.94 -5.26 20.08
N GLY A 123 -6.28 -3.97 20.15
CA GLY A 123 -6.29 -3.20 21.40
C GLY A 123 -4.91 -2.93 22.00
N TRP A 124 -3.84 -3.02 21.21
CA TRP A 124 -2.47 -2.68 21.64
C TRP A 124 -2.23 -1.16 21.66
N ILE A 125 -2.96 -0.41 20.82
CA ILE A 125 -3.01 1.06 20.81
C ILE A 125 -4.45 1.55 20.63
N THR A 126 -4.73 2.78 21.03
CA THR A 126 -6.02 3.44 20.73
C THR A 126 -6.09 3.88 19.27
N ARG A 127 -7.31 4.11 18.75
CA ARG A 127 -7.51 4.65 17.40
C ARG A 127 -6.79 5.99 17.22
N ASP A 128 -6.86 6.87 18.21
CA ASP A 128 -6.27 8.22 18.14
C ASP A 128 -4.74 8.17 18.12
N GLN A 129 -4.12 7.25 18.87
CA GLN A 129 -2.69 6.97 18.78
C GLN A 129 -2.29 6.47 17.38
N GLY A 130 -3.13 5.65 16.74
CA GLY A 130 -2.94 5.20 15.37
C GLY A 130 -3.05 6.33 14.34
N VAL A 131 -4.06 7.19 14.45
CA VAL A 131 -4.26 8.37 13.58
C VAL A 131 -3.08 9.34 13.70
N ALA A 132 -2.70 9.69 14.93
CA ALA A 132 -1.58 10.60 15.19
C ALA A 132 -0.29 10.06 14.57
N ARG A 133 0.05 8.79 14.84
CA ARG A 133 1.26 8.15 14.28
C ARG A 133 1.24 8.12 12.76
N ALA A 134 0.11 7.75 12.14
CA ALA A 134 0.00 7.69 10.69
C ALA A 134 0.21 9.07 10.05
N THR A 135 -0.39 10.11 10.65
CA THR A 135 -0.26 11.51 10.19
C THR A 135 1.19 12.01 10.31
N GLU A 136 1.85 11.78 11.46
CA GLU A 136 3.25 12.17 11.69
C GLU A 136 4.21 11.50 10.69
N VAL A 137 4.05 10.20 10.45
CA VAL A 137 4.83 9.44 9.46
C VAL A 137 4.62 9.97 8.05
N LEU A 138 3.36 10.16 7.64
CA LEU A 138 3.02 10.57 6.28
C LEU A 138 3.47 12.01 5.98
N ARG A 139 3.22 12.96 6.90
CA ARG A 139 3.72 14.34 6.77
C ARG A 139 5.25 14.38 6.69
N GLY A 140 5.93 13.67 7.59
CA GLY A 140 7.40 13.60 7.63
C GLY A 140 8.05 13.05 6.35
N LEU A 141 7.33 12.26 5.54
CA LEU A 141 7.76 11.89 4.19
C LEU A 141 7.31 12.89 3.11
N LEU A 142 6.05 13.35 3.13
CA LEU A 142 5.47 14.16 2.05
C LEU A 142 6.00 15.59 1.97
N GLU A 143 6.32 16.19 3.11
CA GLU A 143 6.82 17.57 3.23
C GLU A 143 8.29 17.73 2.79
N ARG A 144 8.96 16.61 2.49
CA ARG A 144 10.33 16.57 2.00
C ARG A 144 10.34 16.62 0.46
N ALA A 145 11.18 17.50 -0.09
CA ALA A 145 11.43 17.59 -1.53
C ALA A 145 12.66 16.77 -1.97
N ASP A 146 13.51 16.39 -1.03
CA ASP A 146 14.82 15.75 -1.23
C ASP A 146 14.79 14.21 -1.16
N ASN A 147 13.67 13.62 -0.74
CA ASN A 147 13.53 12.18 -0.54
C ASN A 147 12.80 11.43 -1.68
N LYS A 148 12.53 12.08 -2.82
CA LYS A 148 11.74 11.48 -3.91
C LYS A 148 12.21 11.92 -5.30
N LYS A 149 12.13 11.01 -6.26
CA LYS A 149 12.33 11.26 -7.69
C LYS A 149 11.04 11.00 -8.44
N PHE A 150 10.52 12.01 -9.13
CA PHE A 150 9.23 11.93 -9.85
C PHE A 150 8.06 11.37 -9.00
N GLY A 151 8.10 11.59 -7.68
CA GLY A 151 7.10 11.09 -6.73
C GLY A 151 7.37 9.69 -6.16
N VAL A 152 8.34 8.94 -6.69
CA VAL A 152 8.83 7.67 -6.13
C VAL A 152 9.88 7.96 -5.05
N TYR A 153 9.70 7.46 -3.84
CA TYR A 153 10.62 7.73 -2.73
C TYR A 153 11.99 7.04 -2.88
N LEU A 154 13.01 7.63 -2.24
CA LEU A 154 14.30 6.99 -2.02
C LEU A 154 14.13 5.76 -1.12
N HIS A 155 14.80 4.67 -1.47
CA HIS A 155 14.84 3.40 -0.72
C HIS A 155 15.14 3.63 0.76
N PHE A 156 16.12 4.49 1.07
CA PHE A 156 16.46 4.92 2.42
C PHE A 156 16.26 6.43 2.60
N VAL A 157 15.70 6.79 3.76
CA VAL A 157 15.59 8.17 4.24
C VAL A 157 16.19 8.30 5.63
N ASP A 158 16.48 9.53 6.04
CA ASP A 158 16.87 9.85 7.42
C ASP A 158 15.78 9.42 8.40
N LEU A 159 16.17 8.67 9.43
CA LEU A 159 15.21 8.12 10.40
C LEU A 159 14.41 9.19 11.14
N ASN A 160 15.00 10.36 11.38
CA ASN A 160 14.46 11.40 12.27
C ASN A 160 13.77 12.55 11.51
N THR A 161 14.09 12.73 10.23
CA THR A 161 13.60 13.86 9.41
C THR A 161 12.88 13.43 8.14
N GLY A 162 12.92 12.15 7.75
CA GLY A 162 12.32 11.63 6.51
C GLY A 162 12.96 12.14 5.21
N GLY A 163 14.00 12.96 5.29
CA GLY A 163 14.72 13.53 4.15
C GLY A 163 15.82 12.64 3.60
N HIS A 164 16.61 13.18 2.67
CA HIS A 164 17.84 12.55 2.20
C HIS A 164 18.90 12.51 3.31
N THR A 165 19.75 11.47 3.33
CA THR A 165 20.81 11.31 4.34
C THR A 165 22.06 10.67 3.78
N THR A 166 23.22 11.18 4.20
CA THR A 166 24.54 10.58 3.89
C THR A 166 24.85 9.34 4.72
N ALA A 167 23.96 8.97 5.65
CA ALA A 167 24.04 7.70 6.38
C ALA A 167 23.45 6.51 5.60
N ALA A 168 22.77 6.76 4.47
CA ALA A 168 22.27 5.71 3.59
C ALA A 168 23.42 5.07 2.78
N PRO A 169 23.35 3.75 2.49
CA PRO A 169 24.37 3.08 1.68
C PRO A 169 24.31 3.47 0.18
N GLU A 170 23.20 4.05 -0.26
CA GLU A 170 22.96 4.45 -1.65
C GLU A 170 21.95 5.59 -1.74
N VAL A 171 22.00 6.35 -2.84
CA VAL A 171 20.91 7.22 -3.28
C VAL A 171 20.20 6.51 -4.43
N PHE A 172 19.06 5.91 -4.14
CA PHE A 172 18.30 5.10 -5.09
C PHE A 172 16.80 5.26 -4.83
N ALA A 173 16.00 5.54 -5.86
CA ALA A 173 14.54 5.58 -5.78
C ALA A 173 13.96 4.29 -6.37
N GLY A 174 13.57 3.34 -5.51
CA GLY A 174 13.13 1.99 -5.89
C GLY A 174 11.63 1.90 -6.14
N THR A 175 11.23 1.35 -7.29
CA THR A 175 9.79 1.20 -7.63
C THR A 175 9.12 0.12 -6.78
N VAL A 176 9.85 -0.93 -6.41
CA VAL A 176 9.36 -2.01 -5.53
C VAL A 176 9.14 -1.50 -4.11
N ASP A 177 10.11 -0.78 -3.55
CA ASP A 177 9.99 -0.21 -2.20
C ASP A 177 8.82 0.78 -2.12
N HIS A 178 8.69 1.64 -3.13
CA HIS A 178 7.59 2.60 -3.22
C HIS A 178 6.22 1.92 -3.33
N ALA A 179 6.13 0.82 -4.09
CA ALA A 179 4.92 0.00 -4.12
C ALA A 179 4.60 -0.60 -2.74
N LEU A 180 5.59 -1.08 -1.99
CA LEU A 180 5.40 -1.59 -0.63
C LEU A 180 4.95 -0.48 0.35
N LEU A 181 5.51 0.72 0.25
CA LEU A 181 5.06 1.91 0.99
C LEU A 181 3.57 2.17 0.73
N VAL A 182 3.16 2.29 -0.54
CA VAL A 182 1.78 2.60 -0.93
C VAL A 182 0.83 1.46 -0.53
N CYS A 183 1.21 0.20 -0.74
CA CYS A 183 0.43 -0.97 -0.29
C CYS A 183 0.22 -1.01 1.23
N GLY A 184 1.16 -0.49 2.02
CA GLY A 184 1.03 -0.35 3.46
C GLY A 184 0.20 0.86 3.89
N ALA A 185 0.28 1.95 3.13
CA ALA A 185 -0.43 3.20 3.38
C ALA A 185 -1.94 3.12 3.06
N ILE A 186 -2.35 2.41 2.00
CA ILE A 186 -3.77 2.27 1.60
C ILE A 186 -4.66 1.66 2.71
N PRO A 187 -4.28 0.56 3.40
CA PRO A 187 -5.02 0.06 4.57
C PRO A 187 -5.14 1.08 5.71
N ALA A 188 -4.09 1.87 5.97
CA ALA A 188 -4.11 2.90 6.99
C ALA A 188 -5.10 4.02 6.63
N ALA A 189 -5.03 4.52 5.39
CA ALA A 189 -5.99 5.50 4.85
C ALA A 189 -7.44 5.02 4.95
N SER A 190 -7.71 3.79 4.50
CA SER A 190 -9.04 3.17 4.52
C SER A 190 -9.60 3.00 5.95
N PHE A 191 -8.75 2.67 6.92
CA PHE A 191 -9.16 2.45 8.31
C PHE A 191 -9.29 3.75 9.13
N PHE A 192 -8.39 4.71 8.91
CA PHE A 192 -8.32 5.96 9.69
C PHE A 192 -9.17 7.09 9.08
N GLY A 193 -9.24 7.20 7.76
CA GLY A 193 -9.93 8.30 7.07
C GLY A 193 -9.32 9.68 7.37
N GLY A 194 -10.06 10.74 7.06
CA GLY A 194 -9.66 12.13 7.31
C GLY A 194 -8.30 12.46 6.70
N GLU A 195 -7.48 13.22 7.43
CA GLU A 195 -6.15 13.62 6.98
C GLU A 195 -5.25 12.44 6.57
N VAL A 196 -5.35 11.28 7.23
CA VAL A 196 -4.55 10.10 6.86
C VAL A 196 -4.89 9.66 5.43
N ALA A 197 -6.16 9.71 5.04
CA ALA A 197 -6.56 9.40 3.66
C ALA A 197 -6.10 10.50 2.69
N GLU A 198 -6.28 11.77 3.03
CA GLU A 198 -5.86 12.91 2.19
C GLU A 198 -4.35 12.91 1.90
N LEU A 199 -3.52 12.55 2.90
CA LEU A 199 -2.07 12.43 2.73
C LEU A 199 -1.68 11.24 1.84
N VAL A 200 -2.36 10.09 1.96
CA VAL A 200 -2.11 8.93 1.09
C VAL A 200 -2.59 9.16 -0.34
N ASP A 201 -3.74 9.81 -0.53
CA ASP A 201 -4.21 10.21 -1.86
C ASP A 201 -3.21 11.15 -2.54
N ARG A 202 -2.68 12.14 -1.80
CA ARG A 202 -1.58 13.00 -2.27
C ARG A 202 -0.35 12.20 -2.66
N MET A 203 0.08 11.24 -1.83
CA MET A 203 1.23 10.37 -2.14
C MET A 203 1.03 9.61 -3.46
N ILE A 204 -0.15 9.04 -3.67
CA ILE A 204 -0.50 8.29 -4.88
C ILE A 204 -0.52 9.23 -6.09
N LEU A 205 -1.17 10.39 -5.99
CA LEU A 205 -1.30 11.38 -7.07
C LEU A 205 0.02 12.06 -7.44
N GLU A 206 0.95 12.24 -6.49
CA GLU A 206 2.30 12.76 -6.76
C GLU A 206 3.18 11.73 -7.50
N THR A 207 2.84 10.43 -7.48
CA THR A 207 3.65 9.34 -8.05
C THR A 207 3.53 9.23 -9.58
N LYS A 208 4.59 9.60 -10.31
CA LYS A 208 4.62 9.58 -11.79
C LYS A 208 5.17 8.27 -12.33
N TRP A 209 4.42 7.18 -12.19
CA TRP A 209 4.81 5.84 -12.66
C TRP A 209 5.30 5.78 -14.11
N SER A 210 4.74 6.59 -15.01
CA SER A 210 5.17 6.66 -16.42
C SER A 210 6.64 7.06 -16.61
N LYS A 211 7.27 7.77 -15.66
CA LYS A 211 8.71 8.09 -15.70
C LYS A 211 9.61 6.90 -15.39
N TYR A 212 9.05 5.82 -14.85
CA TYR A 212 9.71 4.54 -14.61
C TYR A 212 9.32 3.47 -15.64
N VAL A 213 8.53 3.80 -16.66
CA VAL A 213 8.18 2.86 -17.74
C VAL A 213 9.13 3.08 -18.93
N ASN A 214 9.79 2.01 -19.38
CA ASN A 214 10.67 2.05 -20.54
C ASN A 214 9.89 1.97 -21.86
N SER A 215 10.58 2.15 -23.00
CA SER A 215 9.98 2.13 -24.35
C SER A 215 9.34 0.79 -24.76
N ARG A 216 9.51 -0.29 -23.97
CA ARG A 216 8.85 -1.59 -24.15
C ARG A 216 7.64 -1.78 -23.23
N GLY A 217 7.27 -0.77 -22.43
CA GLY A 217 6.17 -0.84 -21.47
C GLY A 217 6.52 -1.51 -20.14
N HIS A 218 7.78 -1.88 -19.89
CA HIS A 218 8.18 -2.49 -18.61
C HIS A 218 8.53 -1.40 -17.59
N VAL A 219 8.13 -1.62 -16.33
CA VAL A 219 8.56 -0.81 -15.18
C VAL A 219 10.03 -1.10 -14.87
N SER A 220 10.85 -0.05 -14.70
CA SER A 220 12.24 -0.15 -14.27
C SER A 220 12.33 -0.43 -12.78
N PHE A 221 13.47 -0.97 -12.34
CA PHE A 221 13.70 -1.25 -10.93
C PHE A 221 13.76 0.03 -10.06
N GLY A 222 14.17 1.16 -10.66
CA GLY A 222 14.24 2.44 -9.99
C GLY A 222 15.01 3.50 -10.77
N TRP A 223 15.56 4.47 -10.03
CA TRP A 223 16.40 5.57 -10.52
C TRP A 223 17.58 5.82 -9.57
N ARG A 224 18.75 6.14 -10.12
CA ARG A 224 19.96 6.60 -9.41
C ARG A 224 20.46 7.96 -9.95
N PRO A 225 21.26 8.74 -9.20
CA PRO A 225 21.82 10.00 -9.67
C PRO A 225 22.59 9.93 -11.00
N GLU A 226 23.20 8.78 -11.30
CA GLU A 226 23.95 8.54 -12.54
C GLU A 226 23.03 8.27 -13.75
N ASP A 227 21.75 7.94 -13.52
CA ASP A 227 20.79 7.72 -14.59
C ASP A 227 20.41 9.05 -15.24
N LYS A 228 20.66 9.13 -16.55
CA LYS A 228 20.24 10.27 -17.39
C LYS A 228 18.74 10.52 -17.20
N ALA A 229 18.38 11.76 -16.91
CA ALA A 229 16.98 12.13 -16.68
C ALA A 229 16.11 11.80 -17.90
N THR A 230 15.12 10.91 -17.67
CA THR A 230 14.07 10.52 -18.61
C THR A 230 12.88 11.47 -18.57
#